data_AF-A0A9E5VML6-F1
#
_entry.id   AF-A0A9E5VML6-F1
#
_cell.length_a   1.000
_cell.length_b   1.000
_cell.length_c   1.000
_cell.angle_alpha   90.00
_cell.angle_beta   90.00
_cell.angle_gamma   90.00
#
_symmetry.space_group_name_H-M   'P 1'
#
loop_
_entity.id
_entity.type
_entity.pdbx_description
1 polymer ?
#
loop_
_entity_poly.entity_id
_entity_poly.type
_entity_poly.pdbx_seq_one_letter_code
_entity_poly.pdbx_strand_id
1 'polypeptide(L)'
;YKDLYGVVPFTERIANEYTRRFLPLLNPDFAKFILDENDRLVAFGLAAPSLSEALKKSGGYMLPFGWVHLIHALRHPKELELYLIAVHPDYQKSGLAALLLNEITASAVKRGIMFAESTLELETNQRVQDLWKSFDAQQHKRRRCYKKDLV
;
A
#
# COMPACT_ATOMS: atom_id res chain seq x y z
N TYR A 1 -1.51 8.28 11.38
CA TYR A 1 -2.60 8.58 10.41
C TYR A 1 -3.65 9.53 10.95
N LYS A 2 -4.02 9.51 12.25
CA LYS A 2 -5.08 10.38 12.82
C LYS A 2 -4.89 11.88 12.53
N ASP A 3 -3.65 12.34 12.45
CA ASP A 3 -3.33 13.77 12.26
C ASP A 3 -3.23 14.19 10.78
N LEU A 4 -3.54 13.28 9.83
CA LEU A 4 -3.50 13.60 8.41
C LEU A 4 -4.83 14.23 7.95
N TYR A 5 -4.72 15.21 7.05
CA TYR A 5 -5.87 15.84 6.42
C TYR A 5 -6.77 14.82 5.72
N GLY A 6 -8.08 14.89 5.99
CA GLY A 6 -9.10 14.05 5.33
C GLY A 6 -9.29 12.65 5.95
N VAL A 7 -8.61 12.32 7.05
CA VAL A 7 -8.79 11.04 7.74
C VAL A 7 -10.00 11.09 8.67
N VAL A 8 -10.95 10.18 8.47
CA VAL A 8 -12.07 9.93 9.38
C VAL A 8 -11.77 8.63 10.14
N PRO A 9 -11.88 8.59 11.47
CA PRO A 9 -11.63 7.36 12.23
C PRO A 9 -12.62 6.26 11.85
N PHE A 10 -12.12 5.04 11.69
CA PHE A 10 -12.96 3.87 11.50
C PHE A 10 -13.72 3.53 12.79
N THR A 11 -14.97 3.08 12.65
CA THR A 11 -15.66 2.37 13.73
C THR A 11 -15.18 0.91 13.77
N GLU A 12 -15.26 0.25 14.93
CA GLU A 12 -14.87 -1.16 15.07
C GLU A 12 -15.60 -2.07 14.06
N ARG A 13 -16.88 -1.79 13.80
CA ARG A 13 -17.67 -2.53 12.80
C ARG A 13 -17.03 -2.44 11.41
N ILE A 14 -16.67 -1.23 10.98
CA ILE A 14 -16.04 -1.03 9.67
C ILE A 14 -14.66 -1.68 9.64
N ALA A 15 -13.86 -1.51 10.70
CA ALA A 15 -12.54 -2.15 10.78
C ALA A 15 -12.65 -3.68 10.63
N ASN A 16 -13.58 -4.32 11.35
CA ASN A 16 -13.80 -5.76 11.26
C ASN A 16 -14.26 -6.23 9.87
N GLU A 17 -15.16 -5.48 9.24
CA GLU A 17 -15.67 -5.80 7.90
C GLU A 17 -14.57 -5.73 6.84
N TYR A 18 -13.75 -4.65 6.88
CA TYR A 18 -12.60 -4.51 6.00
C TYR A 18 -11.56 -5.59 6.25
N THR A 19 -11.19 -5.86 7.52
CA THR A 19 -10.24 -6.92 7.83
C THR A 19 -10.69 -8.26 7.26
N ARG A 20 -11.95 -8.68 7.47
CA ARG A 20 -12.46 -9.95 6.92
C ARG A 20 -12.38 -10.02 5.39
N ARG A 21 -12.61 -8.90 4.71
CA ARG A 21 -12.60 -8.83 3.24
C ARG A 21 -11.19 -8.86 2.66
N PHE A 22 -10.24 -8.19 3.31
CA PHE A 22 -8.88 -8.02 2.79
C PHE A 22 -7.90 -9.08 3.30
N LEU A 23 -8.14 -9.70 4.46
CA LEU A 23 -7.25 -10.70 5.03
C LEU A 23 -6.94 -11.87 4.07
N PRO A 24 -7.92 -12.44 3.33
CA PRO A 24 -7.65 -13.53 2.37
C PRO A 24 -6.80 -13.10 1.16
N LEU A 25 -6.69 -11.81 0.90
CA LEU A 25 -5.92 -11.24 -0.21
C LEU A 25 -4.48 -10.92 0.19
N LEU A 26 -4.12 -11.05 1.48
CA LEU A 26 -2.76 -10.80 1.92
C LEU A 26 -1.81 -11.85 1.39
N ASN A 27 -0.73 -11.39 0.78
CA ASN A 27 0.37 -12.22 0.35
C ASN A 27 1.55 -12.02 1.32
N PRO A 28 2.06 -13.06 2.00
CA PRO A 28 3.21 -12.95 2.93
C PRO A 28 4.48 -12.34 2.31
N ASP A 29 4.61 -12.40 0.99
CA ASP A 29 5.72 -11.74 0.30
C ASP A 29 5.60 -10.21 0.35
N PHE A 30 4.39 -9.66 0.48
CA PHE A 30 4.12 -8.22 0.38
C PHE A 30 3.36 -7.64 1.59
N ALA A 31 2.92 -8.49 2.52
CA ALA A 31 2.37 -8.12 3.81
C ALA A 31 3.41 -8.43 4.89
N LYS A 32 4.03 -7.39 5.45
CA LYS A 32 5.09 -7.50 6.46
C LYS A 32 4.62 -6.90 7.78
N PHE A 33 4.98 -7.55 8.87
CA PHE A 33 4.59 -7.17 10.22
C PHE A 33 5.84 -7.20 11.10
N ILE A 34 5.94 -6.25 12.02
CA ILE A 34 7.02 -6.17 13.00
C ILE A 34 6.39 -6.20 14.39
N LEU A 35 6.84 -7.15 15.19
CA LEU A 35 6.50 -7.28 16.60
C LEU A 35 7.65 -6.72 17.45
N ASP A 36 7.33 -6.23 18.64
CA ASP A 36 8.34 -5.89 19.66
C ASP A 36 8.74 -7.10 20.51
N GLU A 37 9.59 -6.86 21.52
CA GLU A 37 10.06 -7.90 22.45
C GLU A 37 8.96 -8.54 23.31
N ASN A 38 7.75 -7.97 23.32
CA ASN A 38 6.58 -8.46 24.06
C ASN A 38 5.49 -8.99 23.12
N ASP A 39 5.84 -9.34 21.88
CA ASP A 39 4.93 -9.83 20.83
C ASP A 39 3.81 -8.86 20.44
N ARG A 40 4.00 -7.55 20.68
CA ARG A 40 3.01 -6.53 20.30
C ARG A 40 3.30 -6.04 18.89
N LEU A 41 2.26 -5.92 18.06
CA LEU A 41 2.39 -5.38 16.70
C LEU A 41 2.73 -3.88 16.75
N VAL A 42 3.94 -3.53 16.33
CA VAL A 42 4.43 -2.14 16.36
C VAL A 42 4.51 -1.50 14.98
N ALA A 43 4.60 -2.28 13.92
CA ALA A 43 4.53 -1.76 12.56
C ALA A 43 4.04 -2.81 11.57
N PHE A 44 3.41 -2.36 10.49
CA PHE A 44 3.07 -3.23 9.38
C PHE A 44 3.08 -2.48 8.04
N GLY A 45 3.38 -3.20 6.98
CA GLY A 45 3.39 -2.71 5.60
C GLY A 45 2.63 -3.66 4.70
N LEU A 46 1.70 -3.12 3.90
CA LEU A 46 0.87 -3.88 2.98
C LEU A 46 1.07 -3.39 1.55
N ALA A 47 1.38 -4.34 0.67
CA ALA A 47 1.36 -4.18 -0.77
C ALA A 47 0.73 -5.40 -1.42
N ALA A 48 0.33 -5.27 -2.69
CA ALA A 48 -0.17 -6.40 -3.47
C ALA A 48 0.16 -6.25 -4.96
N PRO A 49 0.11 -7.33 -5.74
CA PRO A 49 0.14 -7.27 -7.20
C PRO A 49 -0.84 -6.24 -7.78
N SER A 50 -0.36 -5.40 -8.69
CA SER A 50 -1.21 -4.52 -9.49
C SER A 50 -2.14 -5.34 -10.38
N LEU A 51 -3.45 -5.07 -10.30
CA LEU A 51 -4.48 -5.66 -11.16
C LEU A 51 -4.84 -4.75 -12.33
N SER A 52 -4.22 -3.58 -12.43
CA SER A 52 -4.56 -2.54 -13.40
C SER A 52 -4.43 -3.01 -14.86
N GLU A 53 -3.34 -3.70 -15.23
CA GLU A 53 -3.16 -4.25 -16.59
C GLU A 53 -4.18 -5.35 -16.89
N ALA A 54 -4.46 -6.22 -15.91
CA ALA A 54 -5.41 -7.31 -16.05
C ALA A 54 -6.85 -6.83 -16.25
N LEU A 55 -7.28 -5.84 -15.48
CA LEU A 55 -8.62 -5.23 -15.60
C LEU A 55 -8.80 -4.52 -16.95
N LYS A 56 -7.75 -3.86 -17.46
CA LYS A 56 -7.77 -3.28 -18.81
C LYS A 56 -7.93 -4.36 -19.87
N LYS A 57 -7.18 -5.46 -19.78
CA LYS A 57 -7.28 -6.59 -20.72
C LYS A 57 -8.64 -7.29 -20.68
N SER A 58 -9.24 -7.39 -19.49
CA SER A 58 -10.56 -7.98 -19.34
C SER A 58 -11.70 -7.05 -19.77
N GLY A 59 -11.42 -5.80 -20.13
CA GLY A 59 -12.42 -4.79 -20.45
C GLY A 59 -13.35 -4.47 -19.27
N GLY A 60 -12.93 -4.77 -18.04
CA GLY A 60 -13.78 -4.67 -16.85
C GLY A 60 -14.76 -5.83 -16.64
N TYR A 61 -14.82 -6.81 -17.55
CA TYR A 61 -15.70 -7.98 -17.42
C TYR A 61 -14.96 -9.14 -16.76
N MET A 62 -15.65 -9.88 -15.89
CA MET A 62 -15.11 -11.12 -15.30
C MET A 62 -15.38 -12.34 -16.18
N LEU A 63 -16.55 -12.36 -16.82
CA LEU A 63 -17.03 -13.49 -17.61
C LEU A 63 -17.07 -13.14 -19.11
N PRO A 64 -16.87 -14.14 -19.99
CA PRO A 64 -16.60 -15.54 -19.66
C PRO A 64 -15.16 -15.82 -19.20
N PHE A 65 -14.16 -15.03 -19.62
CA PHE A 65 -12.73 -15.35 -19.41
C PHE A 65 -11.89 -14.22 -18.80
N GLY A 66 -12.49 -13.10 -18.38
CA GLY A 66 -11.75 -11.98 -17.82
C GLY A 66 -10.99 -12.30 -16.52
N TRP A 67 -11.50 -13.24 -15.73
CA TRP A 67 -10.84 -13.75 -14.52
C TRP A 67 -9.46 -14.37 -14.79
N VAL A 68 -9.20 -14.90 -16.00
CA VAL A 68 -7.90 -15.48 -16.38
C VAL A 68 -6.80 -14.43 -16.30
N HIS A 69 -7.07 -13.20 -16.75
CA HIS A 69 -6.11 -12.11 -16.69
C HIS A 69 -5.78 -11.72 -15.24
N LEU A 70 -6.77 -11.75 -14.35
CA LEU A 70 -6.58 -11.43 -12.93
C LEU A 70 -5.73 -12.49 -12.22
N ILE A 71 -6.05 -13.78 -12.42
CA ILE A 71 -5.25 -14.88 -11.84
C ILE A 71 -3.81 -14.82 -12.37
N HIS A 72 -3.63 -14.53 -13.66
CA HIS A 72 -2.30 -14.36 -14.24
C HIS A 72 -1.54 -13.20 -13.58
N ALA A 73 -2.15 -12.03 -13.39
CA ALA A 73 -1.52 -10.88 -12.73
C ALA A 73 -1.18 -11.15 -11.26
N LEU A 74 -2.01 -11.90 -10.54
CA LEU A 74 -1.72 -12.30 -9.16
C LEU A 74 -0.53 -13.27 -9.05
N ARG A 75 -0.38 -14.18 -10.03
CA ARG A 75 0.70 -15.18 -10.06
C ARG A 75 2.01 -14.65 -10.64
N HIS A 76 1.92 -13.78 -11.64
CA HIS A 76 3.04 -13.20 -12.38
C HIS A 76 2.95 -11.66 -12.37
N PRO A 77 3.03 -11.04 -11.18
CA PRO A 77 2.99 -9.59 -11.07
C PRO A 77 4.20 -8.96 -11.79
N LYS A 78 3.94 -7.86 -12.50
CA LYS A 78 4.99 -6.97 -13.04
C LYS A 78 5.19 -5.71 -12.22
N GLU A 79 4.18 -5.37 -11.42
CA GLU A 79 4.07 -4.14 -10.65
C GLU A 79 3.38 -4.44 -9.32
N LEU A 80 3.79 -3.75 -8.25
CA LEU A 80 3.09 -3.74 -6.97
C LEU A 80 2.30 -2.45 -6.78
N GLU A 81 1.12 -2.55 -6.18
CA GLU A 81 0.44 -1.42 -5.55
C GLU A 81 0.83 -1.38 -4.07
N LEU A 82 1.33 -0.23 -3.63
CA LEU A 82 1.66 0.02 -2.23
C LEU A 82 0.42 0.61 -1.54
N TYR A 83 -0.09 -0.08 -0.51
CA TYR A 83 -1.34 0.33 0.15
C TYR A 83 -1.09 1.18 1.38
N LEU A 84 -0.49 0.62 2.43
CA LEU A 84 -0.19 1.38 3.64
C LEU A 84 1.00 0.83 4.40
N ILE A 85 1.72 1.75 5.05
CA ILE A 85 2.75 1.45 6.05
C ILE A 85 2.38 2.20 7.33
N ALA A 86 2.01 1.46 8.36
CA ALA A 86 1.70 2.02 9.66
C ALA A 86 2.78 1.68 10.67
N VAL A 87 3.16 2.67 11.48
CA VAL A 87 4.06 2.51 12.61
C VAL A 87 3.34 3.05 13.84
N HIS A 88 3.36 2.28 14.92
CA HIS A 88 2.81 2.68 16.21
C HIS A 88 3.42 4.02 16.66
N PRO A 89 2.65 4.96 17.23
CA PRO A 89 3.12 6.29 17.61
C PRO A 89 4.44 6.28 18.40
N ASP A 90 4.55 5.39 19.39
CA ASP A 90 5.74 5.28 20.26
C ASP A 90 7.00 4.83 19.52
N TYR A 91 6.83 4.19 18.36
CA TYR A 91 7.92 3.67 17.53
C TYR A 91 8.14 4.53 16.29
N GLN A 92 7.51 5.70 16.17
CA GLN A 92 7.79 6.60 15.04
C GLN A 92 9.24 7.09 15.07
N LYS A 93 9.80 7.38 13.89
CA LYS A 93 11.20 7.83 13.70
C LYS A 93 12.29 6.80 14.05
N SER A 94 11.92 5.55 14.31
CA SER A 94 12.86 4.44 14.56
C SER A 94 13.36 3.73 13.29
N GLY A 95 12.97 4.19 12.11
CA GLY A 95 13.33 3.56 10.82
C GLY A 95 12.46 2.37 10.42
N LEU A 96 11.50 1.94 11.24
CA LEU A 96 10.64 0.77 10.95
C LEU A 96 9.90 0.86 9.61
N ALA A 97 9.48 2.05 9.19
CA ALA A 97 8.84 2.25 7.89
C ALA A 97 9.79 1.91 6.72
N ALA A 98 11.06 2.33 6.82
CA ALA A 98 12.07 2.03 5.83
C ALA A 98 12.44 0.54 5.84
N LEU A 99 12.48 -0.09 7.02
CA LEU A 99 12.71 -1.54 7.15
C LEU A 99 11.60 -2.35 6.47
N LEU A 100 10.33 -2.01 6.74
CA LEU A 100 9.19 -2.63 6.08
C LEU A 100 9.23 -2.47 4.56
N LEU A 101 9.52 -1.26 4.08
CA LEU A 101 9.64 -0.99 2.66
C LEU A 101 10.78 -1.82 2.04
N ASN A 102 11.94 -1.88 2.70
CA ASN A 102 13.08 -2.69 2.26
C ASN A 102 12.73 -4.19 2.15
N GLU A 103 12.03 -4.76 3.14
CA GLU A 103 11.60 -6.16 3.11
C GLU A 103 10.58 -6.47 2.00
N ILE A 104 9.66 -5.54 1.74
CA ILE A 104 8.73 -5.62 0.61
C ILE A 104 9.51 -5.54 -0.71
N THR A 105 10.44 -4.60 -0.84
CA THR A 105 11.31 -4.44 -2.01
C THR A 105 12.14 -5.68 -2.27
N ALA A 106 12.76 -6.27 -1.24
CA ALA A 106 13.54 -7.50 -1.38
C ALA A 106 12.68 -8.67 -1.88
N SER A 107 11.46 -8.80 -1.37
CA SER A 107 10.49 -9.80 -1.83
C SER A 107 10.05 -9.54 -3.28
N ALA A 108 9.88 -8.27 -3.67
CA ALA A 108 9.55 -7.87 -5.03
C ALA A 108 10.66 -8.22 -6.03
N VAL A 109 11.91 -7.90 -5.69
CA VAL A 109 13.11 -8.23 -6.49
C VAL A 109 13.25 -9.73 -6.66
N LYS A 110 13.06 -10.52 -5.59
CA LYS A 110 13.09 -12.00 -5.66
C LYS A 110 12.04 -12.57 -6.61
N ARG A 111 10.89 -11.90 -6.75
CA ARG A 111 9.81 -12.25 -7.68
C ARG A 111 9.97 -11.65 -9.08
N GLY A 112 11.03 -10.90 -9.35
CA GLY A 112 11.27 -10.25 -10.64
C GLY A 112 10.32 -9.07 -10.92
N ILE A 113 9.74 -8.47 -9.87
CA ILE A 113 8.86 -7.31 -9.99
C ILE A 113 9.72 -6.05 -10.08
N MET A 114 9.49 -5.25 -11.11
CA MET A 114 10.35 -4.11 -11.44
C MET A 114 9.77 -2.76 -10.99
N PHE A 115 8.45 -2.66 -10.87
CA PHE A 115 7.77 -1.40 -10.60
C PHE A 115 6.91 -1.48 -9.34
N ALA A 116 6.75 -0.35 -8.67
CA ALA A 116 5.80 -0.18 -7.60
C ALA A 116 5.11 1.18 -7.74
N GLU A 117 3.80 1.19 -7.53
CA GLU A 117 2.95 2.38 -7.58
C GLU A 117 2.47 2.69 -6.16
N SER A 118 2.83 3.86 -5.65
CA SER A 118 2.19 4.44 -4.46
C SER A 118 0.93 5.20 -4.88
N THR A 119 -0.07 5.22 -4.00
CA THR A 119 -1.30 6.00 -4.25
C THR A 119 -1.19 7.45 -3.77
N LEU A 120 -2.14 7.93 -2.96
CA LEU A 120 -2.18 9.31 -2.53
C LEU A 120 -1.27 9.53 -1.33
N GLU A 121 -0.28 10.38 -1.51
CA GLU A 121 0.60 10.81 -0.44
C GLU A 121 0.59 12.33 -0.35
N LEU A 122 0.52 12.85 0.89
CA LEU A 122 0.54 14.28 1.11
C LEU A 122 1.92 14.84 0.75
N GLU A 123 1.93 15.86 -0.10
CA GLU A 123 3.17 16.55 -0.50
C GLU A 123 3.92 17.18 0.68
N THR A 124 3.18 17.55 1.73
CA THR A 124 3.72 18.14 2.96
C THR A 124 4.26 17.10 3.94
N ASN A 125 4.02 15.80 3.69
CA ASN A 125 4.52 14.75 4.54
C ASN A 125 5.97 14.39 4.16
N GLN A 126 6.91 15.23 4.59
CA GLN A 126 8.32 15.09 4.27
C GLN A 126 8.88 13.70 4.61
N ARG A 127 8.38 13.06 5.68
CA ARG A 127 8.84 11.73 6.11
C ARG A 127 8.57 10.66 5.06
N VAL A 128 7.41 10.72 4.41
CA VAL A 128 7.08 9.79 3.32
C VAL A 128 7.86 10.16 2.06
N GLN A 129 7.97 11.46 1.74
CA GLN A 129 8.76 11.92 0.60
C GLN A 129 10.24 11.50 0.70
N ASP A 130 10.80 11.47 1.91
CA ASP A 130 12.18 11.05 2.16
C ASP A 130 12.42 9.56 1.89
N LEU A 131 11.40 8.69 2.06
CA LEU A 131 11.53 7.26 1.75
C LEU A 131 11.83 7.04 0.27
N TRP A 132 11.24 7.87 -0.60
CA TRP A 132 11.36 7.73 -2.05
C TRP A 132 12.70 8.18 -2.62
N LYS A 133 13.50 8.94 -1.86
CA LYS A 133 14.82 9.43 -2.31
C LYS A 133 15.82 8.30 -2.60
N SER A 134 15.57 7.10 -2.08
CA SER A 134 16.42 5.91 -2.32
C SER A 134 16.02 5.14 -3.58
N PHE A 135 14.98 5.59 -4.29
CA PHE A 135 14.43 4.94 -5.49
C PHE A 135 14.47 5.91 -6.68
N ASP A 136 14.40 5.37 -7.90
CA ASP A 136 14.14 6.16 -9.11
C ASP A 136 12.64 6.52 -9.19
N ALA A 137 12.21 7.36 -8.25
CA ALA A 137 10.80 7.68 -8.05
C ALA A 137 10.34 8.81 -8.97
N GLN A 138 9.24 8.57 -9.71
CA GLN A 138 8.61 9.56 -10.58
C GLN A 138 7.22 9.96 -10.08
N GLN A 139 7.00 11.25 -9.81
CA GLN A 139 5.67 11.78 -9.52
C GLN A 139 4.86 12.00 -10.81
N HIS A 140 4.16 10.97 -11.30
CA HIS A 140 3.41 11.04 -12.57
C HIS A 140 1.97 11.58 -12.44
N LYS A 141 1.39 11.65 -11.23
CA LYS A 141 0.05 12.21 -10.96
C LYS A 141 0.09 13.15 -9.75
N ARG A 142 -0.70 14.23 -9.82
CA ARG A 142 -0.90 15.18 -8.71
C ARG A 142 -2.36 15.56 -8.61
N ARG A 143 -2.93 15.47 -7.40
CA ARG A 143 -4.30 15.91 -7.09
C ARG A 143 -4.26 17.11 -6.14
N ARG A 144 -5.18 18.06 -6.31
CA ARG A 144 -5.32 19.25 -5.47
C ARG A 144 -6.78 19.41 -5.04
N CYS A 145 -6.98 19.73 -3.77
CA CYS A 145 -8.29 20.11 -3.24
C CYS A 145 -8.23 21.60 -2.88
N TYR A 146 -9.19 22.37 -3.36
CA TYR A 146 -9.32 23.79 -3.04
C TYR A 146 -10.53 23.97 -2.13
N LYS A 147 -10.36 24.74 -1.06
CA LYS A 147 -11.45 25.11 -0.16
C LYS A 147 -11.75 26.60 -0.34
N LYS A 148 -13.02 26.94 -0.55
CA LYS A 148 -13.52 28.31 -0.48
C LYS A 148 -14.25 28.46 0.84
N ASP A 149 -13.78 29.36 1.70
CA ASP A 149 -14.57 29.76 2.86
C ASP A 149 -15.75 30.59 2.35
N LEU A 150 -16.97 30.17 2.72
CA LEU A 150 -18.18 30.89 2.38
C LEU A 150 -18.39 31.96 3.46
N VAL A 151 -18.53 33.21 3.02
CA VAL A 151 -18.94 34.35 3.85
C VAL A 151 -20.46 34.39 3.92
#